data_AF-A0A9P4QB41-F1
#
_entry.id   AF-A0A9P4QB41-F1
#
_cell.length_a   1.000
_cell.length_b   1.000
_cell.length_c   1.000
_cell.angle_alpha   90.00
_cell.angle_beta   90.00
_cell.angle_gamma   90.00
#
_symmetry.space_group_name_H-M   'P 1'
#
loop_
_entity.id
_entity.type
_entity.pdbx_description
1 polymer ?
#
loop_
_entity_poly.entity_id
_entity_poly.type
_entity_poly.pdbx_seq_one_letter_code
_entity_poly.pdbx_strand_id
1 'polypeptide(L)'
;MHEDRVLALDRNQRETGAEGTALADSHVLTRGDLSDWNVLVDPSTLEVTDFTDGELANVAPAYFEYAVARLSGGYQPEWRKELLEILREVLRIECKREVAHLGGAANSQLNLESRSKELYRDTLAAWKYS
;
A
#
# COMPACT_ATOMS: atom_id res chain seq x y z
N MET A 1 -9.95 27.13 -1.69
CA MET A 1 -10.11 25.91 -2.53
C MET A 1 -8.91 24.97 -2.47
N HIS A 2 -7.64 25.42 -2.51
CA HIS A 2 -6.49 24.54 -2.24
C HIS A 2 -6.18 24.36 -0.75
N GLU A 3 -6.30 25.41 0.07
CA GLU A 3 -6.07 25.34 1.53
C GLU A 3 -7.07 24.41 2.24
N ASP A 4 -8.33 24.39 1.80
CA ASP A 4 -9.37 23.50 2.35
C ASP A 4 -9.05 22.02 2.09
N ARG A 5 -8.43 21.73 0.93
CA ARG A 5 -7.97 20.38 0.58
C ARG A 5 -6.79 19.96 1.45
N VAL A 6 -5.81 20.84 1.66
CA VAL A 6 -4.65 20.56 2.51
C VAL A 6 -5.07 20.29 3.96
N LEU A 7 -6.00 21.09 4.51
CA LEU A 7 -6.51 20.90 5.87
C LEU A 7 -7.36 19.63 6.01
N ALA A 8 -8.13 19.27 4.98
CA ALA A 8 -8.87 18.01 4.97
C ALA A 8 -7.95 16.78 4.89
N LEU A 9 -6.85 16.88 4.13
CA LEU A 9 -5.84 15.83 4.01
C LEU A 9 -5.03 15.67 5.31
N ASP A 10 -4.59 16.77 5.92
CA ASP A 10 -3.92 16.79 7.23
C ASP A 10 -4.82 16.21 8.34
N ARG A 11 -6.13 16.50 8.30
CA ARG A 11 -7.10 15.87 9.20
C ARG A 11 -7.22 14.37 8.95
N ASN A 12 -7.42 13.94 7.71
CA ASN A 12 -7.50 12.52 7.36
C ASN A 12 -6.22 11.76 7.73
N GLN A 13 -5.04 12.37 7.56
CA GLN A 13 -3.74 11.81 7.95
C GLN A 13 -3.66 11.59 9.47
N ARG A 14 -4.10 12.55 10.29
CA ARG A 14 -4.16 12.38 11.75
C ARG A 14 -5.20 11.34 12.17
N GLU A 15 -6.34 11.29 11.49
CA GLU A 15 -7.43 10.35 11.80
C GLU A 15 -7.12 8.91 11.36
N THR A 16 -6.38 8.71 10.26
CA THR A 16 -5.93 7.39 9.79
C THR A 16 -4.62 6.92 10.42
N GLY A 17 -3.81 7.83 10.96
CA GLY A 17 -2.66 7.53 11.82
C GLY A 17 -3.03 7.18 13.26
N ALA A 18 -4.30 6.88 13.55
CA ALA A 18 -4.78 6.60 14.90
C ALA A 18 -4.10 5.36 15.50
N GLU A 19 -3.52 5.57 16.67
CA GLU A 19 -2.88 4.59 17.56
C GLU A 19 -3.64 3.26 17.61
N GLY A 20 -2.96 2.16 17.25
CA GLY A 20 -3.45 0.80 17.53
C GLY A 20 -3.42 -0.18 16.35
N THR A 21 -3.18 0.25 15.11
CA THR A 21 -2.85 -0.68 14.02
C THR A 21 -1.34 -0.87 13.97
N ALA A 22 -0.90 -2.10 14.23
CA ALA A 22 0.50 -2.50 14.25
C ALA A 22 1.23 -2.11 12.95
N LEU A 23 0.55 -2.17 11.80
CA LEU A 23 1.02 -1.64 10.51
C LEU A 23 0.85 -0.12 10.43
N ALA A 24 1.55 0.64 11.26
CA ALA A 24 1.64 2.08 11.09
C ALA A 24 2.44 2.37 9.80
N ASP A 25 1.77 2.39 8.66
CA ASP A 25 2.41 2.64 7.37
C ASP A 25 3.16 3.97 7.41
N SER A 26 4.47 3.90 7.19
CA SER A 26 5.28 5.08 6.93
C SER A 26 4.63 5.83 5.78
N HIS A 27 4.20 7.06 6.04
CA HIS A 27 3.61 7.88 5.00
C HIS A 27 4.69 8.21 3.97
N VAL A 28 4.38 7.94 2.70
CA VAL A 28 5.26 8.18 1.56
C VAL A 28 4.59 9.15 0.60
N LEU A 29 5.37 9.74 -0.31
CA LEU A 29 4.81 10.49 -1.42
C LEU A 29 4.13 9.50 -2.38
N THR A 30 2.81 9.56 -2.43
CA THR A 30 1.92 8.84 -3.34
C THR A 30 1.59 9.74 -4.54
N ARG A 31 1.36 9.15 -5.72
CA ARG A 31 0.88 9.84 -6.93
C ARG A 31 -0.62 10.08 -6.87
N GLY A 32 -1.37 9.19 -6.24
CA GLY A 32 -2.83 9.31 -6.09
C GLY A 32 -3.62 9.10 -7.38
N ASP A 33 -2.97 8.82 -8.50
CA ASP A 33 -3.56 8.36 -9.76
C ASP A 33 -2.53 7.63 -10.64
N LEU A 34 -2.24 6.37 -10.28
CA LEU A 34 -1.29 5.53 -11.00
C LEU A 34 -1.88 4.85 -12.25
N SER A 35 -2.85 5.48 -12.93
CA SER A 35 -3.44 4.95 -14.16
C SER A 35 -2.39 4.55 -15.20
N ASP A 36 -2.69 3.56 -16.03
CA ASP A 36 -1.83 3.12 -17.12
C ASP A 36 -1.49 4.26 -18.11
N TRP A 37 -2.39 5.23 -18.24
CA TRP A 37 -2.17 6.46 -19.01
C TRP A 37 -1.12 7.40 -18.43
N ASN A 38 -0.86 7.29 -17.12
CA ASN A 38 0.07 8.15 -16.40
C ASN A 38 1.47 7.54 -16.24
N VAL A 39 1.70 6.33 -16.75
CA VAL A 39 2.99 5.63 -16.68
C VAL A 39 3.65 5.61 -18.06
N LEU A 40 4.81 6.25 -18.19
CA LEU A 40 5.57 6.22 -19.43
C LEU A 40 6.54 5.04 -19.41
N VAL A 41 6.48 4.23 -20.47
CA VAL A 41 7.27 3.00 -20.60
C VAL A 41 8.09 3.06 -21.89
N ASP A 42 9.36 2.69 -21.81
CA ASP A 42 10.19 2.48 -23.01
C ASP A 42 9.67 1.26 -23.78
N PRO A 43 9.27 1.38 -25.05
CA PRO A 43 8.66 0.28 -25.79
C PRO A 43 9.64 -0.86 -26.14
N SER A 44 10.95 -0.62 -26.05
CA SER A 44 12.01 -1.58 -26.36
C SER A 44 12.50 -2.37 -25.15
N THR A 45 12.48 -1.76 -23.96
CA THR A 45 12.95 -2.40 -22.70
C THR A 45 11.82 -2.74 -21.74
N LEU A 46 10.64 -2.13 -21.93
CA LEU A 46 9.50 -2.18 -21.00
C LEU A 46 9.78 -1.60 -19.62
N GLU A 47 10.86 -0.83 -19.47
CA GLU A 47 11.17 -0.13 -18.22
C GLU A 47 10.31 1.13 -18.06
N VAL A 48 9.87 1.41 -16.83
CA VAL A 48 9.21 2.67 -16.50
C VAL A 48 10.22 3.80 -16.57
N THR A 49 9.94 4.78 -17.42
CA THR A 49 10.83 5.92 -17.69
C THR A 49 10.41 7.17 -16.93
N ASP A 50 9.10 7.38 -16.73
CA ASP A 50 8.57 8.53 -16.01
C ASP A 50 7.09 8.34 -15.61
N PHE A 51 6.56 9.29 -14.82
CA PHE A 51 5.16 9.38 -14.42
C PHE A 51 4.56 10.76 -14.72
N THR A 52 3.49 10.80 -15.50
CA THR A 52 2.75 12.04 -15.83
C THR A 52 1.53 12.23 -14.94
N ASP A 53 1.00 13.45 -14.90
CA ASP A 53 -0.16 13.83 -14.10
C ASP A 53 0.00 13.62 -12.57
N GLY A 54 0.48 14.68 -11.89
CA GLY A 54 0.81 14.65 -10.46
C GLY A 54 -0.14 15.45 -9.59
N GLU A 55 -1.29 15.89 -10.10
CA GLU A 55 -2.18 16.82 -9.40
C GLU A 55 -2.93 16.21 -8.20
N LEU A 56 -2.97 14.87 -8.14
CA LEU A 56 -3.51 14.09 -7.04
C LEU A 56 -2.44 13.53 -6.10
N ALA A 57 -1.17 13.90 -6.31
CA ALA A 57 -0.08 13.46 -5.46
C ALA A 57 -0.30 13.90 -4.01
N ASN A 58 -0.01 13.01 -3.08
CA ASN A 58 -0.28 13.21 -1.67
C ASN A 58 0.79 12.53 -0.80
N VAL A 59 0.85 12.88 0.48
CA VAL A 59 1.59 12.10 1.47
C VAL A 59 0.60 11.17 2.14
N ALA A 60 0.68 9.87 1.87
CA ALA A 60 -0.26 8.88 2.38
C ALA A 60 0.47 7.56 2.68
N PRO A 61 -0.15 6.64 3.44
CA PRO A 61 0.34 5.27 3.55
C PRO A 61 0.62 4.63 2.19
N ALA A 62 1.68 3.81 2.10
CA ALA A 62 2.05 3.16 0.84
C ALA A 62 0.90 2.32 0.24
N TYR A 63 0.05 1.70 1.08
CA TYR A 63 -1.13 0.95 0.60
C TYR A 63 -2.12 1.80 -0.20
N PHE A 64 -2.18 3.11 0.06
CA PHE A 64 -3.12 4.00 -0.60
C PHE A 64 -2.89 4.01 -2.11
N GLU A 65 -1.62 4.08 -2.54
CA GLU A 65 -1.26 4.08 -3.96
C GLU A 65 -1.73 2.79 -4.64
N TYR A 66 -1.46 1.64 -4.04
CA TYR A 66 -1.86 0.36 -4.60
C TYR A 66 -3.38 0.16 -4.60
N ALA A 67 -4.09 0.68 -3.61
CA ALA A 67 -5.55 0.64 -3.55
C ALA A 67 -6.17 1.51 -4.65
N VAL A 68 -5.65 2.71 -4.86
CA VAL A 68 -6.08 3.60 -5.94
C VAL A 68 -5.77 2.99 -7.30
N ALA A 69 -4.56 2.45 -7.51
CA ALA A 69 -4.19 1.73 -8.72
C ALA A 69 -5.11 0.51 -8.98
N ARG A 70 -5.57 -0.17 -7.93
CA ARG A 70 -6.47 -1.33 -8.06
C ARG A 70 -7.90 -0.96 -8.43
N LEU A 71 -8.37 0.19 -7.94
CA LEU A 71 -9.73 0.67 -8.10
C LEU A 71 -9.90 1.60 -9.32
N SER A 72 -8.81 2.18 -9.83
CA SER A 72 -8.84 2.92 -11.08
C SER A 72 -9.28 1.99 -12.23
N GLY A 73 -10.18 2.50 -13.08
CA GLY A 73 -10.60 1.81 -14.30
C GLY A 73 -9.52 1.91 -15.38
N GLY A 74 -9.67 1.19 -16.48
CA GLY A 74 -8.76 1.29 -17.63
C GLY A 74 -7.78 0.12 -17.77
N TYR A 75 -7.34 -0.49 -16.67
CA TYR A 75 -6.42 -1.62 -16.77
C TYR A 75 -7.08 -2.87 -17.35
N GLN A 76 -6.30 -3.58 -18.17
CA GLN A 76 -6.65 -4.90 -18.65
C GLN A 76 -6.86 -5.88 -17.46
N PRO A 77 -7.78 -6.86 -17.56
CA PRO A 77 -8.06 -7.81 -16.49
C PRO A 77 -6.83 -8.55 -15.90
N GLU A 78 -5.78 -8.69 -16.69
CA GLU A 78 -4.51 -9.32 -16.34
C GLU A 78 -3.71 -8.49 -15.33
N TRP A 79 -3.64 -7.17 -15.53
CA TRP A 79 -2.98 -6.21 -14.61
C TRP A 79 -3.63 -6.22 -13.23
N ARG A 80 -4.94 -6.39 -13.19
CA ARG A 80 -5.70 -6.53 -11.95
C ARG A 80 -5.25 -7.74 -11.13
N LYS A 81 -4.91 -8.86 -11.80
CA LYS A 81 -4.43 -10.08 -11.13
C LYS A 81 -3.01 -9.89 -10.61
N GLU A 82 -2.11 -9.35 -11.42
CA GLU A 82 -0.71 -9.10 -11.04
C GLU A 82 -0.62 -8.11 -9.87
N LEU A 83 -1.39 -7.03 -9.90
CA LEU A 83 -1.46 -6.07 -8.80
C LEU A 83 -1.99 -6.71 -7.50
N LEU A 84 -2.96 -7.62 -7.59
CA LEU A 84 -3.46 -8.36 -6.42
C LEU A 84 -2.40 -9.32 -5.85
N GLU A 85 -1.56 -9.93 -6.70
CA GLU A 85 -0.45 -10.77 -6.27
C GLU A 85 0.63 -9.93 -5.57
N ILE A 86 0.98 -8.77 -6.14
CA ILE A 86 1.91 -7.80 -5.53
C ILE A 86 1.38 -7.32 -4.17
N LEU A 87 0.11 -6.91 -4.10
CA LEU A 87 -0.51 -6.46 -2.86
C LEU A 87 -0.51 -7.52 -1.75
N ARG A 88 -0.77 -8.79 -2.11
CA ARG A 88 -0.67 -9.91 -1.17
C ARG A 88 0.76 -10.10 -0.67
N GLU A 89 1.73 -9.93 -1.55
CA GLU A 89 3.14 -10.09 -1.21
C GLU A 89 3.65 -8.94 -0.33
N VAL A 90 3.27 -7.69 -0.63
CA VAL A 90 3.52 -6.52 0.23
C VAL A 90 2.91 -6.75 1.61
N LEU A 91 1.63 -7.14 1.69
CA LEU A 91 0.98 -7.44 2.96
C LEU A 91 1.72 -8.52 3.75
N ARG A 92 2.17 -9.59 3.09
CA ARG A 92 2.96 -10.66 3.73
C ARG A 92 4.28 -10.14 4.30
N ILE A 93 4.98 -9.27 3.57
CA ILE A 93 6.25 -8.66 4.01
C ILE A 93 6.02 -7.73 5.20
N GLU A 94 4.98 -6.91 5.14
CA GLU A 94 4.63 -5.98 6.21
C GLU A 94 4.22 -6.73 7.49
N CYS A 95 3.42 -7.80 7.40
CA CYS A 95 3.11 -8.65 8.56
C CYS A 95 4.37 -9.28 9.18
N LYS A 96 5.39 -9.61 8.38
CA LYS A 96 6.67 -10.12 8.89
C LYS A 96 7.48 -9.03 9.59
N ARG A 97 7.56 -7.84 9.01
CA ARG A 97 8.23 -6.68 9.61
C ARG A 97 7.61 -6.33 10.94
N GLU A 98 6.29 -6.33 11.02
CA GLU A 98 5.57 -5.96 12.23
C GLU A 98 5.75 -6.97 13.36
N VAL A 99 5.67 -8.26 13.05
CA VAL A 99 5.94 -9.30 14.05
C VAL A 99 7.41 -9.27 14.51
N ALA A 100 8.35 -8.93 13.64
CA ALA A 100 9.75 -8.74 14.02
C ALA A 100 9.94 -7.50 14.92
N HIS A 101 9.23 -6.41 14.64
CA HIS A 101 9.25 -5.19 15.43
C HIS A 101 8.67 -5.42 16.84
N LEU A 102 7.52 -6.08 16.96
CA LEU A 102 6.88 -6.45 18.23
C LEU A 102 7.55 -7.63 18.96
N GLY A 103 8.35 -8.41 18.25
CA GLY A 103 8.89 -9.68 18.71
C GLY A 103 10.00 -9.54 19.75
N GLY A 104 10.80 -8.47 19.71
CA GLY A 104 12.02 -8.35 20.51
C GLY A 104 13.03 -9.49 20.27
N ALA A 105 14.28 -9.31 20.70
CA ALA A 105 15.37 -10.26 20.45
C ALA A 105 15.18 -11.67 21.10
N ALA A 106 14.14 -11.87 21.90
CA ALA A 106 13.91 -13.09 22.68
C ALA A 106 13.03 -14.15 21.98
N ASN A 107 12.38 -13.82 20.86
CA ASN A 107 11.49 -14.76 20.18
C ASN A 107 12.23 -15.65 19.18
N SER A 108 11.97 -16.96 19.23
CA SER A 108 12.52 -17.91 18.27
C SER A 108 11.98 -17.63 16.86
N GLN A 109 12.80 -17.93 15.84
CA GLN A 109 12.44 -17.66 14.44
C GLN A 109 11.18 -18.40 13.98
N LEU A 110 10.95 -19.62 14.49
CA LEU A 110 9.73 -20.41 14.28
C LEU A 110 8.48 -19.74 14.89
N ASN A 111 8.63 -19.05 16.03
CA ASN A 111 7.54 -18.32 16.66
C ASN A 111 7.19 -17.05 15.84
N LEU A 112 8.21 -16.30 15.40
CA LEU A 112 8.01 -15.12 14.55
C LEU A 112 7.34 -15.48 13.22
N GLU A 113 7.76 -16.56 12.57
CA GLU A 113 7.16 -16.98 11.31
C GLU A 113 5.69 -17.38 11.50
N SER A 114 5.37 -18.12 12.56
CA SER A 114 4.01 -18.55 12.87
C SER A 114 3.08 -17.35 13.13
N ARG A 115 3.53 -16.39 13.95
CA ARG A 115 2.77 -15.16 14.23
C ARG A 115 2.58 -14.30 12.98
N SER A 116 3.58 -14.21 12.10
CA SER A 116 3.44 -13.47 10.83
C SER A 116 2.41 -14.09 9.89
N LYS A 117 2.34 -15.43 9.85
CA LYS A 117 1.36 -16.19 9.05
C LYS A 117 -0.06 -16.08 9.60
N GLU A 118 -0.20 -15.97 10.91
CA GLU A 118 -1.49 -15.73 11.57
C GLU A 118 -1.98 -14.31 11.27
N LEU A 119 -1.16 -13.30 11.52
CA LEU A 119 -1.47 -11.90 11.20
C LEU A 119 -1.84 -11.73 9.72
N TYR A 120 -1.06 -12.30 8.81
CA TYR A 120 -1.36 -12.27 7.38
C TYR A 120 -2.71 -12.90 7.03
N ARG A 121 -3.07 -14.04 7.64
CA ARG A 121 -4.36 -14.69 7.41
C ARG A 121 -5.53 -13.84 7.90
N ASP A 122 -5.41 -13.25 9.09
CA ASP A 122 -6.47 -12.45 9.69
C ASP A 122 -6.70 -11.16 8.88
N THR A 123 -5.62 -10.48 8.48
CA THR A 123 -5.72 -9.29 7.62
C THR A 123 -6.29 -9.62 6.25
N LEU A 124 -5.87 -10.73 5.63
CA LEU A 124 -6.41 -11.17 4.35
C LEU A 124 -7.88 -11.60 4.44
N ALA A 125 -8.31 -12.17 5.57
CA ALA A 125 -9.70 -12.54 5.81
C ALA A 125 -10.58 -11.27 5.90
N ALA A 126 -10.15 -10.25 6.66
CA ALA A 126 -10.85 -8.97 6.72
C ALA A 126 -11.04 -8.34 5.32
N TRP A 127 -10.04 -8.48 4.45
CA TRP A 127 -10.08 -7.94 3.09
C TRP A 127 -11.06 -8.65 2.14
N LYS A 128 -11.45 -9.91 2.42
CA LYS A 128 -12.44 -10.64 1.60
C LYS A 128 -13.90 -10.29 1.92
N TYR A 129 -14.14 -9.67 3.07
CA TYR A 129 -15.49 -9.35 3.57
C TYR A 129 -15.83 -7.85 3.53
N SER A 130 -14.93 -7.01 2.99
CA SER A 130 -15.13 -5.59 2.70
C SER A 130 -15.48 -5.36 1.23
#